data_AF-A0A967CCS6-F1
#
_entry.id   AF-A0A967CCS6-F1
#
_cell.length_a   1.000
_cell.length_b   1.000
_cell.length_c   1.000
_cell.angle_alpha   90.00
_cell.angle_beta   90.00
_cell.angle_gamma   90.00
#
_symmetry.space_group_name_H-M   'P 1'
#
loop_
_entity.id
_entity.type
_entity.pdbx_description
1 polymer ?
#
loop_
_entity_poly.entity_id
_entity_poly.type
_entity_poly.pdbx_seq_one_letter_code
_entity_poly.pdbx_strand_id
1 'polypeptide(L)'
;GFVNSVIPTVSNACSSSAGGFGLAFCPLTGGSSCIEDGIFDINNDGLFNASDLISGFIVAGTIFEDSAPTDAAFVGENRVTQLTDRSLDIVKTNTAATTNTGRLSWRRMTNAP
;
A
#
# COMPACT_ATOMS: atom_id res chain seq x y z
N GLY A 1 5.48 -5.94 4.81
CA GLY A 1 6.11 -5.97 3.48
C GLY A 1 5.11 -5.40 2.52
N PHE A 2 5.52 -4.53 1.61
CA PHE A 2 4.62 -3.93 0.62
C PHE A 2 5.17 -4.21 -0.77
N VAL A 3 4.31 -4.66 -1.68
CA VAL A 3 4.68 -4.97 -3.06
C VAL A 3 3.57 -4.56 -4.00
N ASN A 4 3.92 -4.37 -5.27
CA ASN A 4 2.97 -4.30 -6.36
C ASN A 4 3.04 -5.58 -7.17
N SER A 5 1.88 -6.05 -7.63
CA SER A 5 1.77 -7.11 -8.61
C SER A 5 1.13 -6.55 -9.87
N VAL A 6 1.65 -6.93 -11.04
CA VAL A 6 1.10 -6.56 -12.34
C VAL A 6 0.44 -7.80 -12.93
N ILE A 7 -0.88 -7.83 -12.89
CA ILE A 7 -1.70 -8.95 -13.38
C ILE A 7 -2.95 -8.33 -14.05
N PRO A 8 -3.40 -8.83 -15.21
CA PRO A 8 -4.67 -8.41 -15.78
C PRO A 8 -5.81 -8.65 -14.78
N THR A 9 -6.62 -7.62 -14.52
CA THR A 9 -7.82 -7.77 -13.69
C THR A 9 -8.97 -8.38 -14.51
N VAL A 10 -10.04 -8.82 -13.85
CA VAL A 10 -11.14 -9.56 -14.50
C VAL A 10 -11.85 -8.75 -15.61
N SER A 11 -11.93 -7.44 -15.45
CA SER A 11 -12.43 -6.50 -16.46
C SER A 11 -11.54 -6.48 -17.72
N ASN A 12 -10.25 -6.72 -17.53
CA ASN A 12 -9.21 -6.57 -18.55
C ASN A 12 -8.52 -7.88 -18.94
N ALA A 13 -9.02 -9.04 -18.49
CA ALA A 13 -8.40 -10.34 -18.76
C ALA A 13 -8.32 -10.67 -20.27
N CYS A 14 -9.24 -10.11 -21.08
CA CYS A 14 -9.25 -10.25 -22.54
C CYS A 14 -8.87 -8.95 -23.29
N SER A 15 -8.51 -7.88 -22.57
CA SER A 15 -8.08 -6.61 -23.16
C SER A 15 -6.58 -6.40 -22.89
N SER A 16 -5.91 -5.56 -23.68
CA SER A 16 -4.49 -5.26 -23.46
C SER A 16 -4.24 -4.31 -22.29
N SER A 17 -5.26 -4.02 -21.47
CA SER A 17 -5.14 -3.11 -20.35
C SER A 17 -4.48 -3.83 -19.17
N ALA A 18 -3.37 -3.28 -18.70
CA ALA A 18 -2.63 -3.84 -17.60
C ALA A 18 -3.23 -3.32 -16.28
N GLY A 19 -3.55 -4.23 -15.36
CA GLY A 19 -3.97 -3.91 -14.01
C GLY A 19 -2.98 -4.43 -12.98
N GLY A 20 -3.41 -4.52 -11.73
CA GLY A 20 -2.57 -5.07 -10.69
C GLY A 20 -3.16 -4.98 -9.30
N PHE A 21 -2.29 -5.25 -8.32
CA PHE A 21 -2.64 -5.19 -6.90
C PHE A 21 -1.54 -4.54 -6.09
N GLY A 22 -1.96 -3.72 -5.13
CA GLY A 22 -1.11 -3.20 -4.07
C GLY A 22 -1.25 -4.06 -2.84
N LEU A 23 -0.22 -4.81 -2.47
CA LEU A 23 -0.29 -5.84 -1.44
C LEU A 23 0.52 -5.47 -0.19
N ALA A 24 0.00 -5.88 0.96
CA ALA A 24 0.68 -5.84 2.24
C ALA A 24 0.67 -7.23 2.89
N PHE A 25 1.81 -7.62 3.46
CA PHE A 25 1.95 -8.91 4.14
C PHE A 25 2.96 -8.81 5.28
N CYS A 26 2.91 -9.77 6.19
CA CYS A 26 3.88 -9.90 7.26
C CYS A 26 5.23 -10.36 6.69
N PRO A 27 6.32 -9.57 6.81
CA PRO A 27 7.62 -9.95 6.23
C PRO A 27 8.17 -11.28 6.76
N LEU A 28 7.84 -11.63 8.00
CA LEU A 28 8.34 -12.84 8.68
C LEU A 28 7.66 -14.11 8.20
N THR A 29 6.37 -14.04 7.84
CA THR A 29 5.55 -15.23 7.57
C THR A 29 4.95 -15.25 6.17
N GLY A 30 5.01 -14.15 5.44
CA GLY A 30 4.32 -13.97 4.15
C GLY A 30 2.80 -13.85 4.25
N GLY A 31 2.21 -14.04 5.44
CA GLY A 31 0.77 -13.98 5.68
C GLY A 31 0.34 -12.71 6.42
N SER A 32 -0.74 -12.79 7.20
CA SER A 32 -1.29 -11.65 7.98
C SER A 32 -0.93 -11.69 9.47
N SER A 33 -0.03 -12.57 9.90
CA SER A 33 0.17 -12.81 11.35
C SER A 33 0.74 -11.63 12.15
N CYS A 34 1.34 -10.62 11.49
CA CYS A 34 1.78 -9.37 12.14
C CYS A 34 0.94 -8.16 11.69
N ILE A 35 -0.29 -8.44 11.25
CA ILE A 35 -1.30 -7.47 10.85
C ILE A 35 -2.41 -7.59 11.90
N GLU A 36 -2.36 -6.72 12.90
CA GLU A 36 -3.35 -6.69 13.99
C GLU A 36 -4.50 -5.75 13.67
N ASP A 37 -4.18 -4.55 13.21
CA ASP A 37 -5.11 -3.54 12.73
C ASP A 37 -5.07 -3.46 11.18
N GLY A 38 -6.11 -2.90 10.56
CA GLY A 38 -6.15 -2.66 9.10
C GLY A 38 -4.91 -1.90 8.62
N ILE A 39 -4.38 -2.25 7.43
CA ILE A 39 -3.14 -1.65 6.88
C ILE A 39 -3.46 -0.45 6.03
N PHE A 40 -4.48 -0.54 5.20
CA PHE A 40 -4.84 0.51 4.26
C PHE A 40 -6.04 1.28 4.81
N ASP A 41 -5.95 2.60 4.73
CA ASP A 41 -7.08 3.50 4.93
C ASP A 41 -7.88 3.52 3.62
N ILE A 42 -8.96 2.75 3.57
CA ILE A 42 -9.71 2.47 2.33
C ILE A 42 -10.81 3.51 2.14
N ASN A 43 -11.36 4.01 3.24
CA ASN A 43 -12.40 5.03 3.20
C ASN A 43 -11.82 6.46 3.20
N ASN A 44 -10.51 6.60 3.35
CA ASN A 44 -9.76 7.85 3.34
C ASN A 44 -10.20 8.82 4.45
N ASP A 45 -10.53 8.30 5.63
CA ASP A 45 -10.91 9.09 6.81
C ASP A 45 -9.72 9.42 7.74
N GLY A 46 -8.54 8.87 7.44
CA GLY A 46 -7.30 9.07 8.18
C GLY A 46 -7.15 8.20 9.42
N LEU A 47 -8.14 7.38 9.75
CA LEU A 47 -8.18 6.44 10.86
C LEU A 47 -8.09 5.00 10.30
N PHE A 48 -7.61 4.06 11.12
CA PHE A 48 -7.62 2.63 10.78
C PHE A 48 -8.62 1.93 11.68
N ASN A 49 -9.82 1.69 11.16
CA ASN A 49 -10.94 1.23 11.97
C ASN A 49 -11.84 0.21 11.24
N ALA A 50 -12.99 -0.12 11.83
CA ALA A 50 -13.92 -1.10 11.26
C ALA A 50 -14.44 -0.72 9.85
N SER A 51 -14.38 0.56 9.48
CA SER A 51 -14.75 1.08 8.17
C SER A 51 -13.74 0.75 7.06
N ASP A 52 -12.54 0.30 7.42
CA ASP A 52 -11.51 -0.20 6.50
C ASP A 52 -11.56 -1.72 6.32
N LEU A 53 -12.56 -2.38 6.91
CA LEU A 53 -12.77 -3.81 6.79
C LEU A 53 -13.77 -4.12 5.68
N ILE A 54 -13.52 -5.18 4.92
CA ILE A 54 -14.48 -5.71 3.96
C ILE A 54 -15.08 -6.99 4.55
N SER A 55 -16.40 -6.98 4.78
CA SER A 55 -17.11 -8.09 5.42
C SER A 55 -16.50 -8.54 6.75
N GLY A 56 -15.92 -7.60 7.52
CA GLY A 56 -15.26 -7.86 8.79
C GLY A 56 -13.83 -8.39 8.69
N PHE A 57 -13.27 -8.50 7.48
CA PHE A 57 -11.90 -8.95 7.26
C PHE A 57 -10.96 -7.78 7.01
N ILE A 58 -9.74 -7.89 7.55
CA ILE A 58 -8.66 -6.95 7.27
C ILE A 58 -8.30 -7.04 5.79
N VAL A 59 -8.24 -5.88 5.14
CA VAL A 59 -7.81 -5.77 3.76
C VAL A 59 -6.29 -5.70 3.69
N ALA A 60 -5.70 -6.76 3.14
CA ALA A 60 -4.26 -6.87 2.89
C ALA A 60 -3.89 -6.52 1.43
N GLY A 61 -4.85 -6.11 0.60
CA GLY A 61 -4.60 -5.78 -0.79
C GLY A 61 -5.63 -4.80 -1.38
N THR A 62 -5.15 -3.90 -2.25
CA THR A 62 -5.96 -2.99 -3.07
C THR A 62 -5.80 -3.34 -4.54
N ILE A 63 -6.80 -3.04 -5.36
CA ILE A 63 -6.81 -3.37 -6.80
C ILE A 63 -6.57 -2.13 -7.66
N PHE A 64 -5.83 -2.31 -8.75
CA PHE A 64 -5.68 -1.35 -9.84
C PHE A 64 -6.32 -1.95 -11.11
N GLU A 65 -7.50 -1.46 -11.49
CA GLU A 65 -8.29 -2.07 -12.59
C GLU A 65 -7.72 -1.76 -13.97
N ASP A 66 -7.53 -0.48 -14.28
CA ASP A 66 -7.27 -0.01 -15.66
C ASP A 66 -5.87 0.56 -15.89
N SER A 67 -4.98 0.39 -14.91
CA SER A 67 -3.62 0.92 -14.98
C SER A 67 -2.70 0.09 -14.11
N ALA A 68 -1.56 -0.33 -14.65
CA ALA A 68 -0.64 -1.17 -13.92
C ALA A 68 0.17 -0.33 -12.92
N PRO A 69 0.37 -0.84 -11.69
CA PRO A 69 1.21 -0.17 -10.72
C PRO A 69 2.70 -0.32 -11.04
N THR A 70 3.48 0.75 -10.85
CA THR A 70 4.95 0.69 -10.79
C THR A 70 5.41 0.30 -9.39
N ASP A 71 6.72 0.36 -9.11
CA ASP A 71 7.20 0.33 -7.72
C ASP A 71 6.62 1.48 -6.90
N ALA A 72 6.27 1.20 -5.65
CA ALA A 72 5.72 2.18 -4.73
C ALA A 72 6.83 2.86 -3.93
N ALA A 73 6.75 4.19 -3.81
CA ALA A 73 7.51 4.99 -2.87
C ALA A 73 6.68 5.28 -1.62
N PHE A 74 7.31 5.80 -0.58
CA PHE A 74 6.62 6.19 0.65
C PHE A 74 7.00 7.59 1.09
N VAL A 75 5.99 8.38 1.44
CA VAL A 75 6.14 9.74 1.99
C VAL A 75 5.40 9.77 3.31
N GLY A 76 6.16 9.60 4.41
CA GLY A 76 5.57 9.32 5.72
C GLY A 76 4.79 8.00 5.71
N GLU A 77 3.54 8.06 6.15
CA GLU A 77 2.60 6.93 6.16
C GLU A 77 1.96 6.66 4.79
N ASN A 78 2.15 7.55 3.82
CA ASN A 78 1.49 7.44 2.52
C ASN A 78 2.31 6.57 1.59
N ARG A 79 1.66 5.53 1.08
CA ARG A 79 2.12 4.74 -0.05
C ARG A 79 1.80 5.49 -1.32
N VAL A 80 2.81 5.77 -2.13
CA VAL A 80 2.66 6.47 -3.41
C VAL A 80 3.06 5.53 -4.53
N THR A 81 2.12 5.20 -5.41
CA THR A 81 2.35 4.33 -6.57
C THR A 81 2.04 5.11 -7.83
N GLN A 82 2.99 5.21 -8.76
CA GLN A 82 2.69 5.71 -10.09
C GLN A 82 2.01 4.61 -10.90
N LEU A 83 1.00 4.98 -11.67
CA LEU A 83 0.32 4.06 -12.56
C LEU A 83 0.71 4.32 -14.02
N THR A 84 0.50 3.35 -14.90
CA THR A 84 0.87 3.44 -16.34
C THR A 84 0.18 4.56 -17.11
N ASP A 85 -0.98 5.01 -16.66
CA ASP A 85 -1.73 6.17 -17.17
C ASP A 85 -1.18 7.51 -16.68
N ARG A 86 -0.05 7.49 -15.96
CA ARG A 86 0.65 8.64 -15.36
C ARG A 86 -0.05 9.24 -14.15
N SER A 87 -1.14 8.65 -13.67
CA SER A 87 -1.76 9.05 -12.41
C SER A 87 -0.93 8.56 -11.21
N LEU A 88 -1.23 9.13 -10.04
CA LEU A 88 -0.65 8.70 -8.77
C LEU A 88 -1.77 8.12 -7.91
N ASP A 89 -1.56 6.90 -7.44
CA ASP A 89 -2.33 6.32 -6.35
C ASP A 89 -1.62 6.65 -5.03
N ILE A 90 -2.37 7.18 -4.07
CA ILE A 90 -1.86 7.58 -2.75
C ILE A 90 -2.79 6.98 -1.70
N VAL A 91 -2.27 6.02 -0.93
CA VAL A 91 -3.02 5.35 0.14
C VAL A 91 -2.28 5.50 1.45
N LYS A 92 -2.97 6.01 2.47
CA LYS A 92 -2.41 6.08 3.83
C LYS A 92 -2.31 4.67 4.41
N THR A 93 -1.19 4.37 5.05
CA THR A 93 -0.92 3.05 5.62
C THR A 93 -0.66 3.11 7.12
N ASN A 94 -1.15 2.11 7.85
CA ASN A 94 -0.99 2.01 9.31
C ASN A 94 0.44 1.58 9.66
N THR A 95 1.38 2.49 9.43
CA THR A 95 2.82 2.25 9.57
C THR A 95 3.50 3.30 10.44
N ALA A 96 2.72 4.18 11.09
CA ALA A 96 3.20 5.33 11.86
C ALA A 96 3.95 4.99 13.15
N ALA A 97 3.66 3.85 13.79
CA ALA A 97 4.02 3.68 15.19
C ALA A 97 4.72 2.35 15.49
N THR A 98 6.04 2.40 15.75
CA THR A 98 6.72 1.70 16.87
C THR A 98 8.09 2.36 17.15
N THR A 99 8.63 2.13 18.36
CA THR A 99 9.87 2.68 18.93
C THR A 99 11.18 2.41 18.18
N ASN A 100 11.19 1.64 17.09
CA ASN A 100 12.26 1.53 16.07
C ASN A 100 12.01 0.34 15.13
N THR A 101 10.81 0.16 14.57
CA THR A 101 10.59 -0.82 13.49
C THR A 101 9.66 -0.26 12.41
N GLY A 102 10.03 0.88 11.82
CA GLY A 102 9.37 1.47 10.65
C GLY A 102 10.36 1.74 9.50
N ARG A 103 9.85 2.14 8.32
CA ARG A 103 10.69 2.48 7.16
C ARG A 103 11.78 3.48 7.54
N LEU A 104 13.02 3.18 7.15
CA LEU A 104 14.17 4.06 7.31
C LEU A 104 13.84 5.44 6.71
N SER A 105 13.57 6.40 7.57
CA SER A 105 13.28 7.77 7.20
C SER A 105 14.60 8.52 7.08
N TRP A 106 14.95 8.97 5.88
CA TRP A 106 16.17 9.72 5.65
C TRP A 106 15.97 11.17 6.09
N ARG A 107 16.69 11.61 7.14
CA ARG A 107 16.80 13.04 7.48
C ARG A 107 18.13 13.57 6.95
N ARG A 108 18.11 14.67 6.18
CA ARG A 108 19.33 15.37 5.77
C ARG A 108 20.12 15.79 7.01
N MET A 109 21.37 15.33 7.13
CA MET A 109 22.29 15.86 8.13
C MET A 109 22.82 17.20 7.64
N THR A 110 22.54 18.27 8.38
CA THR A 110 23.29 19.52 8.27
C THR A 110 24.52 19.39 9.16
N ASN A 111 25.71 19.44 8.57
CA ASN A 111 26.92 19.67 9.37
C ASN A 111 26.78 21.06 10.00
N ALA A 112 26.80 21.12 11.34
CA ALA A 112 26.98 22.38 12.04
C ALA A 112 28.39 22.91 11.71
N PRO A 113 28.57 24.24 11.62
CA PRO A 113 29.85 24.86 11.27
C PRO A 113 30.96 24.52 12.27
#